data_AF-A0AA48L513-F1
#
_entry.id   AF-A0AA48L513-F1
#
_cell.length_a   1.000
_cell.length_b   1.000
_cell.length_c   1.000
_cell.angle_alpha   90.00
_cell.angle_beta   90.00
_cell.angle_gamma   90.00
#
_symmetry.space_group_name_H-M   'P 1'
#
loop_
_entity.id
_entity.type
_entity.pdbx_description
1 polymer ?
#
loop_
_entity_poly.entity_id
_entity_poly.type
_entity_poly.pdbx_seq_one_letter_code
_entity_poly.pdbx_strand_id
1 'polypeptide(L)'
;MVKRERNNSDPPTNNDKHNHDRSASLLPKKAKAEKEKCHKAKAMSGASRGKTMWDAERSAALLETVFDIAAKSMDTDAVANKLGVNKSQVVDQLKNGRSNIRRMAIELVRAKKGGA
;
A
#
# COMPACT_ATOMS: atom_id res chain seq x y z
N MET A 1 18.49 -65.49 -11.60
CA MET A 1 19.59 -64.56 -11.92
C MET A 1 19.30 -63.92 -13.26
N VAL A 2 18.86 -62.66 -13.29
CA VAL A 2 18.74 -61.91 -14.55
C VAL A 2 19.42 -60.55 -14.35
N LYS A 3 20.31 -60.27 -15.29
CA LYS A 3 21.37 -59.25 -15.30
C LYS A 3 20.79 -57.85 -15.55
N ARG A 4 21.33 -56.88 -14.81
CA ARG A 4 21.13 -55.43 -14.98
C ARG A 4 22.24 -54.89 -15.90
N GLU A 5 21.88 -54.30 -17.03
CA GLU A 5 22.75 -53.45 -17.87
C GLU A 5 21.95 -52.17 -18.15
N ARG A 6 22.23 -51.06 -17.45
CA ARG A 6 23.10 -49.92 -17.81
C ARG A 6 22.79 -49.32 -19.19
N ASN A 7 22.17 -48.14 -19.18
CA ASN A 7 22.42 -47.09 -20.17
C ASN A 7 22.55 -45.76 -19.41
N ASN A 8 23.80 -45.41 -19.11
CA ASN A 8 24.24 -44.04 -18.84
C ASN A 8 24.63 -43.43 -20.20
N SER A 9 24.08 -42.27 -20.51
CA SER A 9 24.63 -41.39 -21.54
C SER A 9 24.49 -39.96 -21.05
N ASP A 10 25.66 -39.36 -20.80
CA ASP A 10 25.91 -37.99 -20.39
C ASP A 10 25.56 -36.95 -21.48
N PRO A 11 25.52 -35.64 -21.14
CA PRO A 11 24.87 -34.58 -21.92
C PRO A 11 25.80 -33.90 -22.93
N PRO A 12 25.25 -33.11 -23.88
CA PRO A 12 25.87 -31.82 -24.18
C PRO A 12 24.90 -30.66 -24.48
N THR A 13 25.26 -29.49 -23.91
CA THR A 13 25.23 -28.11 -24.46
C THR A 13 24.06 -27.63 -25.33
N ASN A 14 23.44 -26.50 -24.99
CA ASN A 14 23.72 -25.25 -25.74
C ASN A 14 23.19 -23.98 -25.05
N ASN A 15 24.04 -22.96 -25.08
CA ASN A 15 23.67 -21.57 -24.83
C ASN A 15 22.69 -21.10 -25.89
N ASP A 16 21.62 -20.39 -25.53
CA ASP A 16 21.15 -19.33 -26.40
C ASP A 16 20.67 -18.09 -25.63
N LYS A 17 21.32 -16.99 -25.98
CA LYS A 17 21.16 -15.66 -25.41
C LYS A 17 20.08 -14.97 -26.21
N HIS A 18 18.88 -14.81 -25.65
CA HIS A 18 17.93 -13.84 -26.21
C HIS A 18 18.34 -12.42 -25.80
N ASN A 19 19.21 -11.86 -26.63
CA ASN A 19 19.48 -10.43 -26.76
C ASN A 19 18.16 -9.75 -27.16
N HIS A 20 17.61 -8.90 -26.29
CA HIS A 20 16.58 -7.96 -26.70
C HIS A 20 17.23 -6.86 -27.53
N ASP A 21 16.87 -6.87 -28.81
CA ASP A 21 17.25 -5.93 -29.85
C ASP A 21 16.95 -4.48 -29.43
N ARG A 22 18.00 -3.69 -29.30
CA ARG A 22 17.94 -2.23 -29.11
C ARG A 22 17.66 -1.59 -30.46
N SER A 23 16.39 -1.36 -30.77
CA SER A 23 16.02 -0.41 -31.82
C SER A 23 16.20 1.01 -31.31
N ALA A 24 17.29 1.64 -31.76
CA ALA A 24 17.49 3.09 -31.71
C ALA A 24 16.59 3.75 -32.76
N SER A 25 15.67 4.61 -32.32
CA SER A 25 14.96 5.52 -33.22
C SER A 25 15.09 6.95 -32.72
N LEU A 26 15.43 7.81 -33.67
CA LEU A 26 15.97 9.15 -33.54
C LEU A 26 14.87 10.17 -33.22
N LEU A 27 15.17 11.08 -32.28
CA LEU A 27 14.43 12.32 -31.97
C LEU A 27 14.15 13.14 -33.25
N PRO A 28 13.12 14.02 -33.27
CA PRO A 28 13.41 15.42 -32.92
C PRO A 28 12.26 16.28 -32.31
N LYS A 29 12.72 17.32 -31.58
CA LYS A 29 12.18 18.69 -31.45
C LYS A 29 11.10 19.03 -30.38
N LYS A 30 11.63 19.65 -29.31
CA LYS A 30 11.23 20.94 -28.68
C LYS A 30 9.73 21.26 -28.55
N ALA A 31 9.27 21.29 -27.30
CA ALA A 31 8.42 22.37 -26.78
C ALA A 31 8.83 22.69 -25.33
N LYS A 32 9.16 23.95 -25.06
CA LYS A 32 9.43 24.48 -23.71
C LYS A 32 8.14 24.36 -22.89
N ALA A 33 8.11 23.52 -21.86
CA ALA A 33 7.10 23.61 -20.82
C ALA A 33 7.54 24.70 -19.82
N GLU A 34 6.86 25.83 -19.90
CA GLU A 34 7.00 26.94 -18.96
C GLU A 34 6.60 26.45 -17.57
N LYS A 35 7.52 26.55 -16.60
CA LYS A 35 7.22 26.30 -15.19
C LYS A 35 6.46 27.51 -14.65
N GLU A 36 5.15 27.52 -14.78
CA GLU A 36 4.31 28.39 -13.97
C GLU A 36 4.34 27.89 -12.53
N LYS A 37 5.24 28.48 -11.73
CA LYS A 37 5.13 28.50 -10.28
C LYS A 37 3.93 29.39 -9.94
N CYS A 38 2.73 28.83 -10.00
CA CYS A 38 1.59 29.43 -9.32
C CYS A 38 1.85 29.31 -7.82
N HIS A 39 2.28 30.41 -7.22
CA HIS A 39 2.33 30.59 -5.78
C HIS A 39 0.93 30.38 -5.23
N LYS A 40 0.64 29.17 -4.74
CA LYS A 40 -0.54 28.93 -3.90
C LYS A 40 -0.45 29.90 -2.74
N ALA A 41 -1.29 30.93 -2.80
CA ALA A 41 -1.52 31.86 -1.71
C ALA A 41 -1.71 31.02 -0.44
N LYS A 42 -0.81 31.20 0.51
CA LYS A 42 -0.96 30.65 1.86
C LYS A 42 -2.08 31.46 2.49
N ALA A 43 -3.31 31.04 2.22
CA ALA A 43 -4.49 31.57 2.90
C ALA A 43 -4.25 31.36 4.38
N MET A 44 -3.98 32.45 5.10
CA MET A 44 -3.97 32.48 6.55
C MET A 44 -5.41 32.19 6.98
N SER A 45 -5.76 30.93 7.16
CA SER A 45 -6.96 30.56 7.90
C SER A 45 -6.65 30.70 9.37
N GLY A 46 -6.66 31.96 9.84
CA GLY A 46 -6.94 32.25 11.24
C GLY A 46 -8.35 31.71 11.53
N ALA A 47 -8.40 30.51 12.08
CA ALA A 47 -9.63 29.90 12.56
C ALA A 47 -9.41 29.56 14.03
N SER A 48 -9.58 30.56 14.89
CA SER A 48 -10.00 30.34 16.28
C SER A 48 -11.37 29.66 16.26
N ARG A 49 -11.39 28.36 16.00
CA ARG A 49 -12.56 27.50 16.15
C ARG A 49 -12.43 26.84 17.52
N GLY A 50 -13.45 27.02 18.34
CA GLY A 50 -13.52 26.55 19.71
C GLY A 50 -12.89 25.16 19.87
N LYS A 51 -12.02 25.04 20.88
CA LYS A 51 -11.27 23.83 21.21
C LYS A 51 -12.28 22.70 21.45
N THR A 52 -12.60 21.95 20.40
CA THR A 52 -13.40 20.75 20.52
C THR A 52 -12.63 19.81 21.44
N MET A 53 -13.30 19.24 22.45
CA MET A 53 -12.71 18.30 23.42
C MET A 53 -12.00 17.11 22.75
N TRP A 54 -12.32 16.88 21.48
CA TRP A 54 -11.72 15.90 20.60
C TRP A 54 -10.49 16.45 19.86
N ASP A 55 -9.35 16.46 20.55
CA ASP A 55 -8.04 16.64 19.93
C ASP A 55 -7.66 15.45 19.01
N ALA A 56 -6.58 15.63 18.25
CA ALA A 56 -6.09 14.63 17.31
C ALA A 56 -5.70 13.32 18.00
N GLU A 57 -5.05 13.41 19.16
CA GLU A 57 -4.54 12.25 19.89
C GLU A 57 -5.65 11.42 20.53
N ARG A 58 -6.68 12.06 21.11
CA ARG A 58 -7.86 11.36 21.65
C ARG A 58 -8.61 10.65 20.52
N SER A 59 -8.78 11.30 19.37
CA SER A 59 -9.41 10.67 18.22
C SER A 59 -8.59 9.49 17.67
N ALA A 60 -7.26 9.59 17.66
CA ALA A 60 -6.38 8.48 17.29
C ALA A 60 -6.46 7.30 18.28
N ALA A 61 -6.41 7.58 19.58
CA ALA A 61 -6.51 6.57 20.64
C ALA A 61 -7.87 5.85 20.63
N LEU A 62 -8.96 6.56 20.32
CA LEU A 62 -10.26 5.94 20.11
C LEU A 62 -10.20 4.93 18.97
N LEU A 63 -9.65 5.32 17.81
CA LEU A 63 -9.55 4.43 16.66
C LEU A 63 -8.69 3.20 16.97
N GLU A 64 -7.56 3.36 17.66
CA GLU A 64 -6.74 2.22 18.09
C GLU A 64 -7.55 1.22 18.92
N THR A 65 -8.31 1.72 19.89
CA THR A 65 -9.16 0.89 20.76
C THR A 65 -10.25 0.17 19.96
N VAL A 66 -10.90 0.87 19.03
CA VAL A 66 -11.94 0.30 18.16
C VAL A 66 -11.36 -0.81 17.29
N PHE A 67 -10.18 -0.60 16.69
CA PHE A 67 -9.53 -1.62 15.88
C PHE A 67 -9.09 -2.84 16.71
N ASP A 68 -8.63 -2.64 17.95
CA ASP A 68 -8.26 -3.73 18.85
C ASP A 68 -9.47 -4.55 19.31
N ILE A 69 -10.61 -3.90 19.56
CA ILE A 69 -11.87 -4.59 19.87
C ILE A 69 -12.35 -5.33 18.62
N ALA A 70 -12.39 -4.66 17.47
CA ALA A 70 -12.84 -5.25 16.21
C ALA A 70 -12.00 -6.48 15.84
N ALA A 71 -10.67 -6.43 16.02
CA ALA A 71 -9.81 -7.59 15.75
C ALA A 71 -10.12 -8.81 16.63
N LYS A 72 -10.76 -8.63 17.80
CA LYS A 72 -11.08 -9.69 18.76
C LYS A 72 -12.53 -10.17 18.67
N SER A 73 -13.47 -9.26 18.44
CA SER A 73 -14.91 -9.53 18.56
C SER A 73 -15.67 -9.52 17.23
N MET A 74 -15.04 -9.11 16.13
CA MET A 74 -15.72 -9.04 14.83
C MET A 74 -15.84 -10.42 14.19
N ASP A 75 -17.02 -10.72 13.64
CA ASP A 75 -17.22 -11.87 12.77
C ASP A 75 -16.55 -11.61 11.41
N THR A 76 -15.27 -11.99 11.33
CA THR A 76 -14.46 -11.85 10.12
C THR A 76 -14.98 -12.67 8.95
N ASP A 77 -15.71 -13.77 9.16
CA ASP A 77 -16.26 -14.59 8.09
C ASP A 77 -17.47 -13.91 7.44
N ALA A 78 -18.39 -13.37 8.24
CA ALA A 78 -19.52 -12.60 7.73
C ALA A 78 -19.05 -11.35 6.95
N VAL A 79 -18.04 -10.65 7.45
CA VAL A 79 -17.47 -9.47 6.78
C VAL A 79 -16.77 -9.85 5.47
N ALA A 80 -15.99 -10.94 5.47
CA ALA A 80 -15.33 -11.47 4.28
C ALA A 80 -16.36 -11.83 3.19
N ASN A 81 -17.41 -12.56 3.55
CA ASN A 81 -18.49 -12.95 2.65
C ASN A 81 -19.23 -11.73 2.06
N LYS A 82 -19.51 -10.73 2.89
CA LYS A 82 -20.20 -9.50 2.44
C LYS A 82 -19.35 -8.67 1.48
N LEU A 83 -18.03 -8.65 1.67
CA LEU A 83 -17.10 -7.89 0.85
C LEU A 83 -16.56 -8.69 -0.35
N GLY A 84 -16.82 -10.01 -0.42
CA GLY A 84 -16.26 -10.88 -1.44
C GLY A 84 -14.74 -11.03 -1.36
N VAL A 85 -14.17 -10.90 -0.16
CA VAL A 85 -12.72 -10.98 0.10
C VAL A 85 -12.40 -12.15 1.00
N ASN A 86 -11.12 -12.51 1.09
CA ASN A 86 -10.69 -13.60 1.92
C ASN A 86 -10.61 -13.17 3.40
N LYS A 87 -10.94 -14.08 4.33
CA LYS A 87 -10.89 -13.82 5.78
C LYS A 87 -9.52 -13.28 6.22
N SER A 88 -8.45 -13.85 5.67
CA SER A 88 -7.07 -13.45 5.94
C SER A 88 -6.80 -11.99 5.55
N GLN A 89 -7.39 -11.51 4.46
CA GLN A 89 -7.25 -10.12 4.02
C GLN A 89 -7.95 -9.17 4.99
N VAL A 90 -9.14 -9.53 5.49
CA VAL A 90 -9.85 -8.74 6.51
C VAL A 90 -9.02 -8.64 7.80
N VAL A 91 -8.49 -9.77 8.26
CA VAL A 91 -7.64 -9.81 9.46
C VAL A 91 -6.36 -8.99 9.26
N ASP A 92 -5.73 -9.07 8.09
CA ASP A 92 -4.51 -8.30 7.79
C ASP A 92 -4.74 -6.79 7.82
N GLN A 93 -5.92 -6.35 7.39
CA GLN A 93 -6.31 -4.95 7.44
C GLN A 93 -6.50 -4.42 8.89
N LEU A 94 -6.86 -5.28 9.83
CA LEU A 94 -7.10 -4.91 11.24
C LEU A 94 -5.85 -5.03 12.13
N LYS A 95 -4.84 -5.81 11.72
CA LYS A 95 -3.59 -6.00 12.46
C LYS A 95 -2.83 -4.68 12.64
N ASN A 96 -1.89 -4.65 13.58
CA ASN A 96 -0.97 -3.53 13.69
C ASN A 96 0.15 -3.71 12.63
N GLY A 97 0.21 -2.81 11.64
CA GLY A 97 1.05 -3.00 10.45
C GLY A 97 1.31 -1.71 9.69
N ARG A 98 2.27 -1.75 8.75
CA ARG A 98 2.82 -0.53 8.12
C ARG A 98 2.02 0.04 6.94
N SER A 99 0.99 -0.67 6.44
CA SER A 99 0.20 -0.23 5.28
C SER A 99 -1.21 -0.84 5.27
N ASN A 100 -2.02 -0.56 6.31
CA ASN A 100 -3.39 -1.05 6.39
C ASN A 100 -4.38 0.04 6.79
N ILE A 101 -5.67 -0.26 6.67
CA ILE A 101 -6.75 0.69 6.97
C ILE A 101 -6.65 1.26 8.39
N ARG A 102 -6.18 0.48 9.37
CA ARG A 102 -5.98 0.94 10.75
C ARG A 102 -4.99 2.10 10.79
N ARG A 103 -3.81 1.92 10.22
CA ARG A 103 -2.77 2.95 10.18
C ARG A 103 -3.23 4.16 9.37
N MET A 104 -3.84 3.95 8.22
CA MET A 104 -4.35 5.04 7.38
C MET A 104 -5.39 5.88 8.12
N ALA A 105 -6.34 5.25 8.83
CA ALA A 105 -7.35 5.97 9.59
C ALA A 105 -6.73 6.82 10.71
N ILE A 106 -5.76 6.27 11.45
CA ILE A 106 -5.05 6.98 12.52
C ILE A 106 -4.23 8.15 11.96
N GLU A 107 -3.46 7.92 10.90
CA GLU A 107 -2.66 8.97 10.25
C GLU A 107 -3.52 10.08 9.66
N LEU A 108 -4.64 9.75 9.01
CA LEU A 108 -5.58 10.73 8.49
C LEU A 108 -6.19 11.59 9.60
N VAL A 109 -6.55 10.99 10.73
CA VAL A 109 -7.08 11.74 11.88
C VAL A 109 -6.02 12.66 12.46
N ARG A 110 -4.79 12.18 12.64
CA ARG A 110 -3.67 13.00 13.11
C ARG A 110 -3.35 14.14 12.15
N ALA A 111 -3.30 13.88 10.84
CA ALA A 111 -3.04 14.91 9.83
C ALA A 111 -4.16 15.96 9.77
N LYS A 112 -5.42 15.52 9.81
CA LYS A 112 -6.58 16.42 9.69
C LYS A 112 -6.78 17.30 10.92
N LYS A 113 -6.45 16.82 12.12
CA LYS A 113 -6.65 17.55 13.38
C LYS A 113 -5.39 18.17 13.99
N GLY A 114 -4.21 17.65 13.66
CA GLY A 114 -2.92 18.15 14.13
C GLY A 114 -2.22 19.11 13.18
N GLY A 115 -2.73 19.28 11.95
CA GLY A 115 -2.20 20.22 10.96
C GLY A 115 -2.80 21.62 11.00
N ALA A 116 -3.06 22.16 12.20
CA ALA A 116 -3.50 23.55 12.42
C ALA A 116 -2.36 24.40 12.97
#